data_AF-A0A497CFP6-F1
#
_entry.id   AF-A0A497CFP6-F1
#
_cell.length_a   1.000
_cell.length_b   1.000
_cell.length_c   1.000
_cell.angle_alpha   90.00
_cell.angle_beta   90.00
_cell.angle_gamma   90.00
#
_symmetry.space_group_name_H-M   'P 1'
#
loop_
_entity.id
_entity.type
_entity.pdbx_description
1 polymer ?
#
loop_
_entity_poly.entity_id
_entity_poly.type
_entity_poly.pdbx_seq_one_letter_code
_entity_poly.pdbx_strand_id
1 'polypeptide(L)'
;MTLKAKIKQKEKDVADWLNTRFKLNVKLVKDEFSTYDLEDEKHIIEIKHRFGKVYATKLIESMKLSVNYQKSQLKNKKFIYIVMDENGLTAFNITEKINEIIKLPEYNKLMEHNHYYTKTKIFKLHRNLPKSLASLQEVKI
;
A
#
# COMPACT_ATOMS: atom_id res chain seq x y z
N MET A 1 6.14 -22.27 -6.75
CA MET A 1 6.38 -21.14 -5.81
C MET A 1 5.09 -20.81 -5.09
N THR A 2 5.10 -20.63 -3.76
CA THR A 2 3.88 -20.30 -2.98
C THR A 2 3.42 -18.86 -3.26
N LEU A 3 2.14 -18.53 -3.01
CA LEU A 3 1.64 -17.16 -3.16
C LEU A 3 2.42 -16.16 -2.28
N LYS A 4 2.77 -16.57 -1.05
CA LYS A 4 3.58 -15.77 -0.12
C LYS A 4 4.97 -15.46 -0.71
N ALA A 5 5.64 -16.46 -1.29
CA ALA A 5 6.93 -16.26 -1.94
C ALA A 5 6.83 -15.35 -3.18
N LYS A 6 5.76 -15.48 -3.97
CA LYS A 6 5.49 -14.60 -5.12
C LYS A 6 5.29 -13.14 -4.70
N ILE A 7 4.55 -12.90 -3.62
CA ILE A 7 4.35 -11.56 -3.05
C ILE A 7 5.70 -10.97 -2.60
N LYS A 8 6.47 -11.72 -1.80
CA LYS A 8 7.78 -11.25 -1.31
C LYS A 8 8.76 -10.95 -2.44
N GLN A 9 8.77 -11.76 -3.49
CA GLN A 9 9.58 -11.46 -4.68
C GLN A 9 9.14 -10.15 -5.34
N LYS A 10 7.83 -9.92 -5.48
CA LYS A 10 7.31 -8.67 -6.06
C LYS A 10 7.61 -7.43 -5.22
N GLU A 11 7.57 -7.54 -3.89
CA GLU A 11 7.99 -6.45 -3.01
C GLU A 11 9.48 -6.11 -3.21
N LYS A 12 10.33 -7.12 -3.42
CA LYS A 12 11.74 -6.93 -3.76
C LYS A 12 11.91 -6.23 -5.11
N ASP A 13 11.18 -6.68 -6.14
CA ASP A 13 11.21 -6.06 -7.47
C ASP A 13 10.84 -4.56 -7.39
N VAL A 14 9.82 -4.22 -6.58
CA VAL A 14 9.41 -2.82 -6.34
C VAL A 14 10.51 -2.04 -5.63
N ALA A 15 11.15 -2.61 -4.61
CA ALA A 15 12.25 -1.96 -3.89
C ALA A 15 13.44 -1.67 -4.81
N ASP A 16 13.85 -2.65 -5.61
CA ASP A 16 14.97 -2.53 -6.56
C ASP A 16 14.66 -1.45 -7.63
N TRP A 17 13.42 -1.43 -8.12
CA TRP A 17 12.96 -0.40 -9.05
C TRP A 17 12.97 1.00 -8.42
N LEU A 18 12.44 1.16 -7.20
CA LEU A 18 12.43 2.44 -6.47
C LEU A 18 13.85 2.96 -6.25
N ASN A 19 14.75 2.09 -5.79
CA ASN A 19 16.16 2.43 -5.53
C ASN A 19 16.87 2.85 -6.82
N THR A 20 16.61 2.16 -7.94
CA THR A 20 17.22 2.49 -9.23
C THR A 20 16.68 3.78 -9.82
N ARG A 21 15.35 3.93 -9.85
CA ARG A 21 14.62 5.02 -10.51
C ARG A 21 14.76 6.34 -9.78
N PHE A 22 14.65 6.33 -8.46
CA PHE A 22 14.61 7.53 -7.61
C PHE A 22 15.85 7.70 -6.73
N LYS A 23 16.85 6.82 -6.86
CA LYS A 23 18.07 6.84 -6.04
C LYS A 23 17.78 6.77 -4.54
N LEU A 24 16.76 5.99 -4.17
CA LEU A 24 16.40 5.70 -2.80
C LEU A 24 17.26 4.55 -2.24
N ASN A 25 17.09 4.26 -0.95
CA ASN A 25 17.70 3.12 -0.27
C ASN A 25 16.65 2.37 0.57
N VAL A 26 15.48 2.11 -0.03
CA VAL A 26 14.39 1.37 0.62
C VAL A 26 14.72 -0.11 0.71
N LYS A 27 14.43 -0.69 1.86
CA LYS A 27 14.68 -2.10 2.17
C LYS A 27 13.40 -2.74 2.69
N LEU A 28 13.25 -4.03 2.42
CA LEU A 28 12.20 -4.86 3.00
C LEU A 28 12.27 -4.81 4.53
N VAL A 29 11.12 -4.60 5.16
CA VAL A 29 10.99 -4.68 6.61
C VAL A 29 11.08 -6.14 7.04
N LYS A 30 11.93 -6.43 8.03
CA LYS A 30 12.15 -7.80 8.54
C LYS A 30 11.05 -8.28 9.47
N ASP A 31 10.37 -7.36 10.14
CA ASP A 31 9.27 -7.64 11.06
C ASP A 31 8.03 -8.13 10.30
N GLU A 32 7.61 -9.36 10.55
CA GLU A 32 6.45 -9.96 9.90
C GLU A 32 5.11 -9.40 10.37
N PHE A 33 5.09 -8.72 11.53
CA PHE A 33 3.91 -8.02 12.05
C PHE A 33 3.87 -6.56 11.61
N SER A 34 4.83 -6.12 10.80
CA SER A 34 4.83 -4.78 10.22
C SER A 34 3.58 -4.53 9.39
N THR A 35 3.07 -3.31 9.48
CA THR A 35 1.90 -2.86 8.71
C THR A 35 2.27 -2.25 7.36
N TYR A 36 3.56 -2.14 7.07
CA TYR A 36 4.15 -1.64 5.83
C TYR A 36 5.33 -2.54 5.41
N ASP A 37 5.67 -2.53 4.13
CA ASP A 37 6.52 -3.55 3.50
C ASP A 37 7.97 -3.09 3.29
N LEU A 38 8.18 -1.80 2.99
CA LEU A 38 9.52 -1.21 2.81
C LEU A 38 9.74 0.01 3.71
N GLU A 39 11.00 0.27 4.06
CA GLU A 39 11.43 1.44 4.83
C GLU A 39 12.82 1.90 4.40
N ASP A 40 13.04 3.22 4.35
CA ASP A 40 14.37 3.85 4.35
C ASP A 40 14.42 4.95 5.44
N GLU A 41 15.42 5.84 5.41
CA GLU A 41 15.55 6.94 6.36
C GLU A 41 14.42 7.98 6.30
N LYS A 42 13.77 8.14 5.14
CA LYS A 42 12.80 9.22 4.87
C LYS A 42 11.39 8.72 4.58
N HIS A 43 11.20 7.43 4.36
CA HIS A 43 9.97 6.83 3.87
C HIS A 43 9.62 5.55 4.61
N ILE A 44 8.31 5.36 4.82
CA ILE A 44 7.69 4.04 5.00
C ILE A 44 6.79 3.78 3.80
N ILE A 45 6.73 2.55 3.32
CA ILE A 45 6.00 2.19 2.11
C ILE A 45 5.17 0.93 2.34
N GLU A 46 3.85 1.03 2.14
CA GLU A 46 2.96 -0.15 2.06
C GLU A 46 2.67 -0.47 0.59
N ILE A 47 2.83 -1.73 0.22
CA ILE A 47 2.58 -2.26 -1.12
C ILE A 47 1.34 -3.16 -1.09
N LYS A 48 0.33 -2.78 -1.85
CA LYS A 48 -0.88 -3.57 -2.03
C LYS A 48 -0.87 -4.29 -3.37
N HIS A 49 -0.66 -5.60 -3.33
CA HIS A 49 -0.82 -6.46 -4.50
C HIS A 49 -2.30 -6.79 -4.75
N ARG A 50 -2.72 -6.68 -6.02
CA ARG A 50 -4.02 -7.14 -6.52
C ARG A 50 -3.78 -8.09 -7.69
N PHE A 51 -3.73 -9.38 -7.41
CA PHE A 51 -3.62 -10.41 -8.44
C PHE A 51 -5.00 -10.71 -9.04
N GLY A 52 -5.16 -10.56 -10.35
CA GLY A 52 -6.40 -10.93 -11.06
C GLY A 52 -7.61 -10.03 -10.76
N LYS A 53 -7.40 -8.86 -10.12
CA LYS A 53 -8.46 -7.93 -9.75
C LYS A 53 -8.05 -6.50 -10.04
N VAL A 54 -8.63 -5.93 -11.09
CA VAL A 54 -8.53 -4.50 -11.39
C VAL A 54 -9.80 -3.83 -10.90
N TYR A 55 -9.67 -2.93 -9.93
CA TYR A 55 -10.77 -2.07 -9.50
C TYR A 55 -10.77 -0.79 -10.32
N ALA A 56 -11.96 -0.24 -10.59
CA ALA A 56 -12.09 1.05 -11.30
C ALA A 56 -11.30 2.17 -10.63
N THR A 57 -11.23 2.14 -9.29
CA THR A 57 -10.44 3.03 -8.44
C THR A 57 -9.51 2.22 -7.54
N LYS A 58 -8.32 2.74 -7.25
CA LYS A 58 -7.44 2.11 -6.24
C LYS A 58 -8.09 2.30 -4.87
N LEU A 59 -7.96 1.31 -3.98
CA LEU A 59 -8.63 1.32 -2.66
C LEU A 59 -7.58 1.26 -1.56
N ILE A 60 -7.74 2.08 -0.52
CA ILE A 60 -6.99 1.97 0.73
C ILE A 60 -7.95 1.65 1.89
N GLU A 61 -7.56 0.75 2.78
CA GLU A 61 -8.32 0.40 3.99
C GLU A 61 -8.07 1.48 5.06
N SER A 62 -9.13 2.03 5.66
CA SER A 62 -9.03 3.21 6.54
C SER A 62 -8.18 2.95 7.79
N MET A 63 -8.27 1.75 8.37
CA MET A 63 -7.41 1.38 9.50
C MET A 63 -5.93 1.38 9.12
N LYS A 64 -5.61 0.85 7.93
CA LYS A 64 -4.22 0.81 7.45
C LYS A 64 -3.69 2.21 7.14
N LEU A 65 -4.51 3.04 6.50
CA LEU A 65 -4.21 4.45 6.28
C LEU A 65 -3.84 5.13 7.60
N SER A 66 -4.69 5.01 8.61
CA SER A 66 -4.48 5.63 9.92
C SER A 66 -3.21 5.14 10.60
N VAL A 67 -3.05 3.81 10.73
CA VAL A 67 -1.91 3.21 11.44
C VAL A 67 -0.58 3.56 10.77
N ASN A 68 -0.48 3.43 9.45
CA ASN A 68 0.76 3.73 8.75
C ASN A 68 1.05 5.23 8.72
N TYR A 69 0.04 6.08 8.52
CA TYR A 69 0.23 7.52 8.59
C TYR A 69 0.76 7.96 9.97
N GLN A 70 0.17 7.49 11.07
CA GLN A 70 0.65 7.79 12.42
C GLN A 70 2.08 7.28 12.66
N LYS A 71 2.39 6.04 12.25
CA LYS A 71 3.76 5.49 12.34
C LYS A 71 4.76 6.33 11.56
N SER A 72 4.38 6.86 10.40
CA SER A 72 5.25 7.74 9.61
C SER A 72 5.56 9.04 10.35
N GLN A 73 4.57 9.65 11.01
CA GLN A 73 4.76 10.85 11.81
C GLN A 73 5.68 10.60 13.02
N LEU A 74 5.46 9.52 13.76
CA LEU A 74 6.30 9.14 14.90
C LEU A 74 7.76 8.89 14.51
N LYS A 75 8.00 8.45 13.27
CA LYS A 75 9.34 8.23 12.72
C LYS A 75 9.91 9.43 11.96
N ASN A 76 9.17 10.53 11.84
CA ASN A 76 9.49 11.67 10.99
C ASN A 76 9.78 11.28 9.51
N LYS A 77 8.92 10.43 8.95
CA LYS A 77 9.01 9.90 7.57
C LYS A 77 7.75 10.22 6.78
N LYS A 78 7.87 10.16 5.44
CA LYS A 78 6.73 10.17 4.53
C LYS A 78 6.11 8.78 4.43
N PHE A 79 4.79 8.70 4.35
CA PHE A 79 4.06 7.47 4.06
C PHE A 79 3.70 7.43 2.57
N ILE A 80 4.23 6.41 1.88
CA ILE A 80 3.90 6.13 0.48
C ILE A 80 3.03 4.87 0.42
N TYR A 81 1.91 4.95 -0.29
CA TYR A 81 1.06 3.80 -0.56
C TYR A 81 1.18 3.41 -2.04
N ILE A 82 1.54 2.17 -2.29
CA ILE A 82 1.71 1.63 -3.65
C ILE A 82 0.66 0.57 -3.91
N VAL A 83 -0.02 0.64 -5.05
CA VAL A 83 -0.90 -0.43 -5.55
C VAL A 83 -0.28 -1.05 -6.78
N MET A 84 -0.13 -2.38 -6.75
CA MET A 84 0.36 -3.20 -7.84
C MET A 84 -0.78 -4.04 -8.39
N ASP A 85 -1.18 -3.77 -9.63
CA ASP A 85 -2.14 -4.59 -10.38
C ASP A 85 -1.74 -4.72 -11.85
N GLU A 86 -2.63 -5.28 -12.68
CA GLU A 86 -2.37 -5.56 -14.10
C GLU A 86 -2.08 -4.29 -14.91
N ASN A 87 -2.57 -3.13 -14.47
CA ASN A 87 -2.27 -1.86 -15.12
C ASN A 87 -0.84 -1.39 -14.77
N GLY A 88 -0.29 -1.80 -13.64
CA GLY A 88 1.08 -1.51 -13.22
C GLY A 88 1.14 -0.93 -11.82
N LEU A 89 2.26 -0.26 -11.53
CA LEU A 89 2.52 0.42 -10.26
C LEU A 89 1.83 1.78 -10.23
N THR A 90 0.97 1.99 -9.23
CA THR A 90 0.41 3.32 -8.92
C THR A 90 0.84 3.72 -7.50
N ALA A 91 1.45 4.89 -7.34
CA ALA A 91 1.96 5.37 -6.06
C ALA A 91 1.23 6.63 -5.60
N PHE A 92 0.92 6.69 -4.30
CA PHE A 92 0.30 7.82 -3.63
C PHE A 92 1.20 8.29 -2.50
N ASN A 93 1.63 9.54 -2.53
CA ASN A 93 2.26 10.17 -1.37
C ASN A 93 1.18 10.58 -0.37
N ILE A 94 0.89 9.68 0.58
CA ILE A 94 -0.18 9.87 1.55
C ILE A 94 0.11 11.08 2.43
N THR A 95 1.36 11.29 2.85
CA THR A 95 1.72 12.42 3.69
C THR A 95 1.38 13.76 3.05
N GLU A 96 1.65 13.92 1.75
CA GLU A 96 1.34 15.16 1.03
C GLU A 96 -0.16 15.30 0.71
N LYS A 97 -0.88 14.17 0.58
CA LYS A 97 -2.28 14.14 0.14
C LYS A 97 -3.30 13.85 1.24
N ILE A 98 -2.87 13.72 2.49
CA ILE A 98 -3.72 13.25 3.58
C ILE A 98 -4.98 14.11 3.75
N ASN A 99 -4.86 15.43 3.67
CA ASN A 99 -5.98 16.36 3.84
C ASN A 99 -7.05 16.21 2.75
N GLU A 100 -6.65 15.81 1.54
CA GLU A 100 -7.58 15.50 0.44
C GLU A 100 -8.19 14.11 0.65
N ILE A 101 -7.36 13.12 1.03
CA ILE A 101 -7.76 11.71 1.19
C ILE A 101 -8.79 11.52 2.31
N ILE A 102 -8.61 12.17 3.47
CA ILE A 102 -9.53 12.01 4.61
C ILE A 102 -10.91 12.62 4.37
N LYS A 103 -11.05 13.49 3.36
CA LYS A 103 -12.33 14.08 2.96
C LYS A 103 -13.10 13.21 1.95
N LEU A 104 -12.45 12.21 1.35
CA LEU A 104 -13.11 11.31 0.40
C LEU A 104 -14.18 10.46 1.09
N PRO A 105 -15.28 10.09 0.42
CA PRO A 105 -16.28 9.21 0.99
C PRO A 105 -15.65 7.89 1.46
N GLU A 106 -16.07 7.44 2.63
CA GLU A 106 -15.72 6.14 3.17
C GLU A 106 -16.88 5.16 2.96
N TYR A 107 -16.56 3.93 2.58
CA TYR A 107 -17.56 2.90 2.33
C TYR A 107 -17.20 1.60 3.02
N ASN A 108 -18.25 0.91 3.43
CA ASN A 108 -18.17 -0.45 3.95
C ASN A 108 -18.02 -1.43 2.79
N LYS A 109 -17.06 -2.35 2.92
CA LYS A 109 -16.91 -3.48 2.02
C LYS A 109 -16.85 -4.75 2.83
N LEU A 110 -17.80 -5.66 2.59
CA LEU A 110 -17.78 -6.99 3.15
C LEU A 110 -16.61 -7.77 2.54
N MET A 111 -15.67 -8.19 3.37
CA MET A 111 -14.48 -8.92 2.92
C MET A 111 -14.27 -10.16 3.79
N GLU A 112 -13.71 -11.20 3.19
CA GLU A 112 -13.25 -12.36 3.95
C GLU A 112 -12.13 -11.94 4.90
N HIS A 113 -12.29 -12.23 6.18
CA HIS A 113 -11.23 -12.15 7.15
C HIS A 113 -10.63 -13.55 7.31
N ASN A 114 -9.49 -13.77 6.67
CA ASN A 114 -8.73 -15.01 6.84
C ASN A 114 -7.79 -14.82 8.03
N HIS A 115 -8.32 -14.95 9.24
CA HIS A 115 -7.50 -15.16 10.45
C HIS A 115 -7.44 -16.66 10.73
N TYR A 116 -6.34 -17.12 11.34
CA TYR A 116 -5.90 -18.51 11.51
C TYR A 116 -6.95 -19.56 11.99
N TYR A 117 -8.16 -19.16 12.39
CA TYR A 117 -9.17 -20.01 13.01
C TYR A 117 -10.58 -19.94 12.42
N THR A 118 -10.97 -18.89 11.67
CA THR A 118 -12.33 -18.81 11.08
C THR A 118 -12.38 -18.06 9.75
N LYS A 119 -13.29 -18.48 8.86
CA LYS A 119 -13.67 -17.74 7.64
C LYS A 119 -14.86 -16.83 7.95
N THR A 120 -14.64 -15.83 8.77
CA THR A 120 -15.68 -14.84 9.08
C THR A 120 -15.60 -13.69 8.09
N LYS A 121 -16.72 -13.31 7.49
CA LYS A 121 -16.77 -12.09 6.68
C LYS A 121 -16.94 -10.90 7.62
N ILE A 122 -16.10 -9.89 7.46
CA ILE A 122 -16.16 -8.65 8.24
C ILE A 122 -16.33 -7.46 7.30
N PHE A 123 -16.99 -6.41 7.79
CA PHE A 123 -16.98 -5.13 7.10
C PHE A 123 -15.65 -4.44 7.38
N LYS A 124 -15.03 -3.98 6.29
CA LYS A 124 -13.85 -3.11 6.34
C LYS A 124 -14.18 -1.79 5.69
N LEU A 125 -13.79 -0.71 6.35
CA LEU A 125 -13.91 0.65 5.85
C LEU A 125 -12.79 0.93 4.85
N HIS A 126 -13.14 1.53 3.73
CA HIS A 126 -12.20 1.86 2.67
C HIS A 126 -12.52 3.22 2.05
N ARG A 127 -11.50 3.78 1.41
CA ARG A 127 -11.62 4.98 0.58
C ARG A 127 -11.10 4.68 -0.82
N ASN A 128 -11.82 5.22 -1.81
CA ASN A 128 -11.43 5.18 -3.21
C ASN A 128 -10.40 6.28 -3.41
N LEU A 129 -9.20 5.94 -3.88
CA LEU A 129 -8.17 6.89 -4.23
C LEU A 129 -8.31 7.25 -5.72
N PRO A 130 -8.75 8.48 -6.06
CA PRO A 130 -8.81 8.94 -7.44
C PRO A 130 -7.42 8.98 -8.07
N LYS A 131 -7.35 8.73 -9.38
CA LYS A 131 -6.08 8.82 -10.13
C LYS A 131 -5.41 10.18 -10.01
N SER A 132 -6.19 11.26 -9.86
CA SER A 132 -5.68 12.63 -9.67
C SER A 132 -4.86 12.82 -8.38
N LEU A 133 -4.99 11.94 -7.40
CA LEU A 133 -4.20 11.97 -6.16
C LEU A 133 -2.89 11.16 -6.27
N ALA A 134 -2.70 10.42 -7.36
CA ALA A 134 -1.53 9.59 -7.54
C ALA A 134 -0.31 10.43 -7.95
N SER A 135 0.81 10.20 -7.29
CA SER A 135 2.12 10.77 -7.66
C SER A 135 2.70 10.06 -8.89
N LEU A 136 2.38 8.77 -9.08
CA LEU A 136 2.75 7.96 -10.24
C LEU A 136 1.57 7.07 -10.63
N GLN A 137 1.34 6.89 -11.93
CA GLN A 137 0.20 6.14 -12.44
C GLN A 137 0.66 5.03 -13.40
N GLU A 138 0.21 3.81 -13.11
CA GLU A 138 0.23 2.66 -14.03
C GLU A 138 1.61 2.41 -14.69
N VAL A 139 2.68 2.58 -13.92
CA VAL A 139 4.06 2.38 -14.39
C VAL A 139 4.34 0.89 -14.51
N LYS A 140 4.80 0.45 -15.69
CA LYS A 140 5.24 -0.94 -15.92
C LYS A 140 6.64 -1.13 -15.34
N ILE A 141 6.80 -2.15 -14.50
CA ILE A 141 8.04 -2.52 -13.83
C ILE A 141 8.24 -4.04 -13.85
#